data_AF-A0A376MLK2-F1
#
_entry.id   AF-A0A376MLK2-F1
#
_cell.length_a   1.000
_cell.length_b   1.000
_cell.length_c   1.000
_cell.angle_alpha   90.00
_cell.angle_beta   90.00
_cell.angle_gamma   90.00
#
_symmetry.space_group_name_H-M   'P 1'
#
loop_
_entity.id
_entity.type
_entity.pdbx_description
1 polymer ?
#
loop_
_entity_poly.entity_id
_entity_poly.type
_entity_poly.pdbx_seq_one_letter_code
_entity_poly.pdbx_strand_id
1 'polypeptide(L)'
;MHQFPLSSLMINVLICILICCTNAQAGVVVGGTRFVYPEKQSSISVELKNTASKDMLVKISVTPDDGRQLKGTLESQPLLPDKAFIATPPLLVLKTR
;
A
#
# COMPACT_ATOMS: atom_id res chain seq x y z
N MET A 1 12.20 -19.14 50.87
CA MET A 1 10.98 -19.24 50.03
C MET A 1 10.92 -18.01 49.15
N HIS A 2 11.31 -18.13 47.87
CA HIS A 2 11.33 -17.02 46.91
C HIS A 2 9.89 -16.82 46.41
N GLN A 3 9.26 -15.71 46.78
CA GLN A 3 7.95 -15.33 46.24
C GLN A 3 8.16 -14.88 44.80
N PHE A 4 7.78 -15.70 43.82
CA PHE A 4 7.74 -15.27 42.43
C PHE A 4 6.67 -14.18 42.29
N PRO A 5 7.02 -12.95 41.87
CA PRO A 5 6.05 -11.87 41.84
C PRO A 5 5.03 -12.17 40.73
N LEU A 6 3.74 -12.27 41.10
CA LEU A 6 2.61 -12.49 40.18
C LEU A 6 2.62 -11.51 38.99
N SER A 7 3.19 -10.32 39.18
CA SER A 7 3.38 -9.30 38.14
C SER A 7 4.30 -9.76 37.00
N SER A 8 5.34 -10.54 37.28
CA SER A 8 6.27 -11.03 36.26
C SER A 8 5.59 -12.08 35.35
N LEU A 9 4.74 -12.93 35.93
CA LEU A 9 3.95 -13.90 35.15
C LEU A 9 2.96 -13.18 34.23
N MET A 10 2.26 -12.16 34.74
CA MET A 10 1.30 -11.37 33.95
C MET A 10 1.98 -10.61 32.81
N ILE A 11 3.17 -10.07 33.04
CA ILE A 11 3.97 -9.39 32.01
C ILE A 11 4.40 -10.38 30.91
N ASN A 12 4.86 -11.59 31.27
CA ASN A 12 5.25 -12.61 30.29
C ASN A 12 4.05 -13.07 29.44
N VAL A 13 2.87 -13.24 30.06
CA VAL A 13 1.63 -13.56 29.34
C VAL A 13 1.25 -12.44 28.37
N LEU A 14 1.32 -11.18 28.81
CA LEU A 14 1.03 -10.02 27.96
C LEU A 14 1.98 -9.93 26.76
N ILE A 15 3.28 -10.19 26.97
CA ILE A 15 4.28 -10.22 25.90
C ILE A 15 3.99 -11.34 24.89
N CYS A 16 3.64 -12.55 25.35
CA CYS A 16 3.26 -13.65 24.46
C CYS A 16 2.04 -13.31 23.59
N ILE A 17 1.02 -12.68 24.17
CA ILE A 17 -0.18 -12.25 23.43
C ILE A 17 0.19 -11.21 22.36
N LEU A 18 1.00 -10.21 22.72
CA LEU A 18 1.42 -9.15 21.78
C LEU A 18 2.22 -9.70 20.59
N ILE A 19 3.06 -10.73 20.79
CA ILE A 19 3.84 -11.35 19.71
C ILE A 19 2.95 -12.14 18.74
N CYS A 20 1.89 -12.79 19.22
CA CYS A 20 1.00 -13.58 18.36
C CYS A 20 0.08 -12.72 17.46
N CYS A 21 -0.13 -11.44 17.79
CA CYS A 21 -1.07 -10.58 17.10
C CYS A 21 -0.49 -9.81 15.88
N THR A 22 0.82 -9.90 15.58
CA THR A 22 1.48 -9.02 14.60
C THR A 22 1.63 -9.59 13.18
N ASN A 23 0.67 -10.41 12.72
CA ASN A 23 0.67 -10.87 11.33
C ASN A 23 0.10 -9.80 10.39
N ALA A 24 0.94 -8.87 9.93
CA ALA A 24 0.62 -7.98 8.83
C ALA A 24 0.87 -8.68 7.49
N GLN A 25 -0.17 -9.24 6.87
CA GLN A 25 -0.05 -9.87 5.56
C GLN A 25 -0.36 -8.83 4.46
N ALA A 26 0.66 -8.48 3.67
CA ALA A 26 0.45 -7.72 2.44
C ALA A 26 -0.24 -8.63 1.42
N GLY A 27 -1.44 -8.25 0.99
CA GLY A 27 -2.24 -9.06 0.08
C GLY A 27 -1.98 -8.78 -1.40
N VAL A 28 -1.52 -7.57 -1.75
CA VAL A 28 -1.20 -7.19 -3.13
C VAL A 28 0.19 -6.56 -3.17
N VAL A 29 1.02 -7.02 -4.10
CA VAL A 29 2.33 -6.47 -4.41
C VAL A 29 2.27 -5.76 -5.75
N VAL A 30 2.82 -4.54 -5.81
CA VAL A 30 2.98 -3.75 -7.04
C VAL A 30 4.39 -3.97 -7.58
N GLY A 31 4.56 -4.17 -8.89
CA GLY A 31 5.84 -4.48 -9.53
C GLY A 31 6.93 -3.39 -9.44
N GLY A 32 6.63 -2.24 -8.82
CA GLY A 32 7.57 -1.14 -8.63
C GLY A 32 7.03 -0.09 -7.67
N THR A 33 7.90 0.86 -7.28
CA THR A 33 7.56 1.97 -6.38
C THR A 33 7.25 3.27 -7.12
N ARG A 34 7.63 3.36 -8.40
CA ARG A 34 7.39 4.49 -9.29
C ARG A 34 7.31 4.00 -10.73
N PHE A 35 6.53 4.72 -11.53
CA PHE A 35 6.33 4.42 -12.94
C PHE A 35 6.56 5.70 -13.73
N VAL A 36 7.42 5.64 -14.74
CA VAL A 36 7.67 6.75 -15.65
C VAL A 36 6.72 6.59 -16.84
N TYR A 37 5.90 7.60 -17.11
CA TYR A 37 5.01 7.64 -18.26
C TYR A 37 5.69 8.41 -19.40
N PRO A 38 6.17 7.75 -20.48
CA PRO A 38 6.81 8.46 -21.59
C PRO A 38 5.79 9.23 -22.42
N GLU A 39 6.08 10.48 -22.78
CA GLU A 39 5.17 11.37 -23.53
C GLU A 39 4.63 10.73 -24.83
N LYS A 40 5.45 9.93 -25.51
CA LYS A 40 5.11 9.29 -26.80
C LYS A 40 4.35 7.98 -26.65
N GLN A 41 4.10 7.50 -25.44
CA GLN A 41 3.33 6.28 -25.20
C GLN A 41 1.88 6.62 -24.85
N SER A 42 0.96 5.86 -25.43
CA SER A 42 -0.48 5.99 -25.16
C SER A 42 -0.92 5.32 -23.85
N SER A 43 -0.10 4.41 -23.32
CA SER A 43 -0.35 3.72 -22.05
C SER A 43 0.93 3.08 -21.52
N ILE A 44 0.94 2.78 -20.23
CA ILE A 44 1.94 1.95 -19.57
C ILE A 44 1.23 0.82 -18.81
N SER A 45 1.94 -0.28 -18.57
CA SER A 45 1.42 -1.42 -17.79
C SER A 45 2.07 -1.45 -16.40
N VAL A 46 1.25 -1.69 -15.38
CA VAL A 46 1.69 -1.87 -13.99
C VAL A 46 1.36 -3.29 -13.56
N GLU A 47 2.37 -4.05 -13.16
CA GLU A 47 2.18 -5.42 -12.68
C GLU A 47 1.63 -5.41 -11.24
N LEU A 48 0.62 -6.23 -11.00
CA LEU A 48 0.04 -6.49 -9.70
C LEU A 48 0.04 -7.99 -9.43
N LYS A 49 0.45 -8.38 -8.23
CA LYS A 49 0.48 -9.78 -7.77
C LYS A 49 -0.29 -9.92 -6.47
N ASN A 50 -1.23 -10.87 -6.43
CA ASN A 50 -1.89 -11.26 -5.19
C ASN A 50 -0.99 -12.25 -4.43
N THR A 51 -0.60 -11.89 -3.22
CA THR A 51 0.18 -12.70 -2.28
C THR A 51 -0.64 -13.12 -1.05
N ALA A 52 -1.92 -12.78 -1.01
CA ALA A 52 -2.86 -13.30 -0.03
C ALA A 52 -3.23 -14.75 -0.34
N SER A 53 -3.80 -15.43 0.66
CA SER A 53 -4.40 -16.77 0.51
C SER A 53 -5.81 -16.74 -0.08
N LYS A 54 -6.31 -15.55 -0.47
CA LYS A 54 -7.67 -15.31 -0.94
C LYS A 54 -7.66 -14.37 -2.13
N ASP A 55 -8.68 -14.48 -2.98
CA ASP A 55 -8.92 -13.50 -4.04
C ASP A 55 -9.08 -12.08 -3.45
N MET A 56 -8.52 -11.09 -4.14
CA MET A 56 -8.57 -9.70 -3.69
C MET A 56 -9.26 -8.80 -4.70
N LEU A 57 -10.16 -7.94 -4.23
CA LEU A 57 -10.73 -6.88 -5.03
C LEU A 57 -9.78 -5.68 -5.02
N VAL A 58 -9.28 -5.30 -6.20
CA VAL A 58 -8.31 -4.22 -6.36
C VAL A 58 -8.98 -3.06 -7.09
N LYS A 59 -9.02 -1.90 -6.43
CA LYS A 59 -9.45 -0.62 -7.02
C LYS A 59 -8.21 0.19 -7.38
N ILE A 60 -8.15 0.71 -8.59
CA ILE A 60 -7.02 1.50 -9.10
C ILE A 60 -7.52 2.93 -9.41
N SER A 61 -6.84 3.92 -8.84
CA SER A 61 -7.15 5.34 -9.04
C SER A 61 -5.86 6.15 -9.13
N VAL A 62 -5.80 7.08 -10.08
CA VAL A 62 -4.72 8.07 -10.19
C VAL A 62 -5.27 9.41 -9.72
N THR A 63 -4.60 10.02 -8.75
CA THR A 63 -4.94 11.36 -8.23
C THR A 63 -3.82 12.33 -8.61
N PRO A 64 -4.15 13.55 -9.06
CA PRO A 64 -3.15 14.59 -9.26
C PRO A 64 -2.49 14.92 -7.92
N ASP A 65 -1.20 15.23 -7.96
CA ASP A 65 -0.52 15.90 -6.85
C ASP A 65 -0.69 17.40 -7.06
N ASP A 66 -1.12 18.13 -6.02
CA ASP A 66 -1.27 19.59 -6.06
C ASP A 66 0.08 20.31 -6.17
N GLY A 67 1.20 19.59 -6.05
CA GLY A 67 2.57 20.14 -6.16
C GLY A 67 2.96 21.05 -4.99
N ARG A 68 2.02 21.34 -4.08
CA ARG A 68 2.16 22.24 -2.92
C ARG A 68 2.80 21.58 -1.69
N GLN A 69 3.02 20.26 -1.69
CA GLN A 69 3.42 19.50 -0.50
C GLN A 69 4.83 18.90 -0.56
N LEU A 70 5.60 19.11 -1.64
CA LEU A 70 6.96 18.60 -1.75
C LEU A 70 8.00 19.71 -1.52
N LYS A 71 8.76 19.60 -0.41
CA LYS A 71 9.97 20.43 -0.21
C LYS A 71 10.92 20.19 -1.38
N GLY A 72 11.09 21.19 -2.25
CA GLY A 72 12.01 21.14 -3.40
C GLY A 72 11.36 21.28 -4.79
N THR A 73 10.04 21.44 -4.89
CA THR A 73 9.37 21.71 -6.17
C THR A 73 9.20 23.22 -6.38
N LEU A 74 9.48 23.71 -7.61
CA LEU A 74 9.30 25.12 -7.98
C LEU A 74 7.81 25.49 -8.04
N GLU A 75 7.50 26.70 -7.59
CA GLU A 75 6.14 27.23 -7.43
C GLU A 75 5.29 27.18 -8.71
N SER A 76 4.08 26.63 -8.55
CA SER A 76 2.88 26.76 -9.40
C SER A 76 2.97 26.20 -10.84
N GLN A 77 2.59 24.93 -11.00
CA GLN A 77 2.08 24.43 -12.27
C GLN A 77 0.59 24.81 -12.43
N PRO A 78 0.07 25.00 -13.66
CA PRO A 78 -1.34 25.33 -13.89
C PRO A 78 -2.24 24.24 -13.32
N LEU A 79 -3.45 24.61 -12.88
CA LEU A 79 -4.50 23.66 -12.47
C LEU A 79 -4.78 22.71 -13.63
N LEU A 80 -4.16 21.52 -13.59
CA LEU A 80 -4.43 20.44 -14.53
C LEU A 80 -5.90 20.00 -14.34
N PRO A 81 -6.60 19.63 -15.42
CA PRO A 81 -7.96 19.13 -15.31
C PRO A 81 -8.00 17.93 -14.36
N ASP A 82 -9.11 17.81 -13.62
CA ASP A 82 -9.38 16.93 -12.47
C ASP A 82 -9.06 15.43 -12.71
N LYS A 83 -8.74 15.01 -13.94
CA LYS A 83 -8.34 13.64 -14.26
C LYS A 83 -7.49 13.52 -15.53
N ALA A 84 -6.16 13.60 -15.38
CA ALA A 84 -5.22 13.46 -16.51
C ALA A 84 -4.96 12.00 -16.94
N PHE A 85 -5.21 11.02 -16.06
CA PHE A 85 -4.93 9.60 -16.32
C PHE A 85 -6.05 8.69 -15.82
N ILE A 86 -6.23 7.55 -16.50
CA ILE A 86 -7.10 6.45 -16.08
C ILE A 86 -6.32 5.14 -16.04
N ALA A 87 -6.65 4.27 -15.09
CA ALA A 87 -6.16 2.90 -15.05
C ALA A 87 -7.27 1.95 -15.53
N THR A 88 -6.90 0.96 -16.35
CA THR A 88 -7.86 0.00 -16.92
C THR A 88 -7.40 -1.43 -16.65
N PRO A 89 -8.25 -2.30 -16.08
CA PRO A 89 -9.58 -1.99 -15.52
C PRO A 89 -9.47 -1.21 -14.18
N PRO A 90 -10.42 -0.31 -13.85
CA PRO A 90 -10.39 0.50 -12.63
C PRO A 90 -10.74 -0.28 -11.36
N LEU A 91 -11.41 -1.43 -11.52
CA LEU A 91 -11.79 -2.36 -10.47
C LEU A 91 -11.70 -3.77 -11.02
N LEU A 92 -10.93 -4.64 -10.37
CA LEU A 92 -10.75 -6.02 -10.81
C LEU A 92 -10.58 -6.98 -9.63
N VAL A 93 -10.96 -8.23 -9.83
CA VAL A 93 -10.66 -9.31 -8.88
C VAL A 93 -9.32 -9.92 -9.27
N LEU A 94 -8.31 -9.77 -8.42
CA LEU A 94 -7.00 -10.38 -8.58
C LEU A 94 -7.00 -11.74 -7.90
N LYS A 95 -7.00 -12.80 -8.72
CA LYS A 95 -7.02 -14.17 -8.24
C LYS A 95 -5.77 -14.51 -7.44
N THR A 96 -5.93 -15.29 -6.39
CA THR A 96 -4.78 -15.93 -5.73
C THR A 96 -4.12 -16.89 -6.71
N ARG A 97 -2.79 -16.96 -6.70
CA ARG A 97 -2.03 -17.88 -7.56
C ARG A 97 -2.11 -19.31 -7.02
#